data_AF-T0Y4F0-F1
#
_entry.id   AF-T0Y4F0-F1
#
_cell.length_a   1.000
_cell.length_b   1.000
_cell.length_c   1.000
_cell.angle_alpha   90.00
_cell.angle_beta   90.00
_cell.angle_gamma   90.00
#
_symmetry.space_group_name_H-M   'P 1'
#
loop_
_entity.id
_entity.type
_entity.pdbx_description
1 polymer ?
#
loop_
_entity_poly.entity_id
_entity_poly.type
_entity_poly.pdbx_seq_one_letter_code
_entity_poly.pdbx_strand_id
1 'polypeptide(L)' 'MSNGVRIGLFYTIVRPEEKALLAAAERRSIPMVRLPDDEMVFGSERGILEVDGILNRSVSHSRALYAAHYF' A
#
# COMPACT_ATOMS: atom_id res chain seq x y z
N MET A 1 -4.60 12.62 21.07
CA MET A 1 -4.62 11.29 20.44
C MET A 1 -3.73 11.39 19.23
N SER A 2 -2.57 10.73 19.17
CA SER A 2 -1.84 10.68 17.91
C SER A 2 -2.65 9.80 16.97
N ASN A 3 -3.29 10.38 15.96
CA ASN A 3 -3.82 9.61 14.83
C ASN A 3 -2.63 8.87 14.22
N GLY A 4 -2.48 7.58 14.53
CA GLY A 4 -1.36 6.79 14.02
C GLY A 4 -1.40 6.77 12.50
N VAL A 5 -0.24 6.94 11.86
CA VAL A 5 -0.10 6.92 10.39
C VAL A 5 -0.70 5.63 9.83
N ARG A 6 -1.71 5.74 8.97
CA ARG A 6 -2.33 4.63 8.25
C ARG A 6 -1.60 4.42 6.93
N ILE A 7 -1.05 3.23 6.72
CA ILE A 7 -0.22 2.92 5.55
C ILE A 7 -0.99 2.00 4.59
N GLY A 8 -1.02 2.34 3.29
CA GLY A 8 -1.47 1.43 2.24
C GLY A 8 -0.31 0.58 1.73
N LEU A 9 -0.39 -0.74 1.84
CA LEU A 9 0.55 -1.69 1.25
C LEU A 9 0.10 -2.02 -0.18
N PHE A 10 0.77 -1.45 -1.17
CA PHE A 10 0.51 -1.73 -2.59
C PHE A 10 1.37 -2.90 -3.08
N TYR A 11 0.79 -4.00 -3.54
CA TYR A 11 1.54 -5.22 -3.89
C TYR A 11 0.90 -6.02 -5.02
N THR A 12 1.70 -6.83 -5.73
CA THR A 12 1.20 -7.79 -6.72
C THR A 12 0.90 -9.15 -6.08
N ILE A 13 1.81 -9.63 -5.23
CA ILE A 13 1.72 -10.90 -4.50
C ILE A 13 2.27 -10.72 -3.09
N VAL A 14 1.78 -11.52 -2.14
CA VAL A 14 2.27 -11.49 -0.76
C VAL A 14 3.42 -12.49 -0.59
N ARG A 15 4.66 -12.00 -0.53
CA ARG A 15 5.88 -12.81 -0.31
C ARG A 15 6.32 -12.76 1.17
N PRO A 16 7.36 -13.51 1.59
CA PRO A 16 7.88 -13.44 2.95
C PRO A 16 8.21 -12.01 3.42
N GLU A 17 8.66 -11.14 2.52
CA GLU A 17 8.96 -9.74 2.78
C GLU A 17 7.70 -8.94 3.14
N GLU A 18 6.61 -9.09 2.36
CA GLU A 18 5.33 -8.44 2.67
C GLU A 18 4.71 -8.98 3.97
N LYS A 19 4.86 -10.29 4.25
CA LYS A 19 4.45 -10.89 5.54
C LYS A 19 5.24 -10.29 6.71
N ALA A 20 6.55 -10.08 6.55
CA ALA A 20 7.38 -9.46 7.56
C ALA A 20 6.97 -8.00 7.83
N LEU A 21 6.61 -7.25 6.78
CA LEU A 21 6.07 -5.90 6.89
C LEU A 21 4.73 -5.87 7.63
N LEU A 22 3.81 -6.78 7.28
CA LEU A 22 2.51 -6.93 7.96
C LEU A 22 2.68 -7.22 9.46
N ALA A 23 3.55 -8.17 9.81
CA ALA A 23 3.84 -8.49 11.20
C ALA A 23 4.53 -7.33 11.95
N ALA A 24 5.40 -6.57 11.27
CA ALA A 24 6.05 -5.41 11.88
C ALA A 24 5.05 -4.26 12.12
N ALA A 25 4.12 -4.01 11.20
CA ALA A 25 3.06 -3.02 11.35
C ALA A 25 2.14 -3.38 12.51
N GLU A 26 1.72 -4.65 12.60
CA GLU A 26 0.90 -5.18 13.70
C GLU A 26 1.58 -4.99 15.06
N ARG A 27 2.84 -5.42 15.20
CA ARG A 27 3.61 -5.24 16.45
C ARG A 27 3.77 -3.79 16.89
N ARG A 28 3.72 -2.84 15.94
CA ARG A 28 3.84 -1.41 16.19
C ARG A 28 2.50 -0.69 16.28
N SER A 29 1.38 -1.41 16.19
CA SER A 29 0.04 -0.84 16.13
C SER A 29 -0.12 0.21 15.02
N ILE A 30 0.54 -0.01 13.88
CA ILE A 30 0.43 0.83 12.68
C ILE A 30 -0.67 0.23 11.80
N PRO A 31 -1.78 0.95 11.55
CA PRO A 31 -2.84 0.45 10.68
C PRO A 31 -2.32 0.29 9.26
N MET A 32 -2.38 -0.93 8.71
CA MET A 32 -1.96 -1.20 7.35
C MET A 32 -3.10 -1.76 6.49
N VAL A 33 -3.43 -1.03 5.42
CA VAL A 33 -4.47 -1.38 4.45
C VAL A 33 -3.82 -2.12 3.29
N ARG A 34 -4.37 -3.26 2.89
CA ARG A 34 -3.90 -4.00 1.72
C ARG A 34 -4.49 -3.39 0.46
N LEU A 35 -3.63 -3.10 -0.51
CA LEU A 35 -3.98 -2.53 -1.82
C LEU A 35 -3.39 -3.46 -2.90
N PRO A 36 -4.02 -4.61 -3.18
CA PRO A 36 -3.56 -5.50 -4.23
C PRO A 36 -3.63 -4.78 -5.58
N ASP A 37 -2.57 -4.88 -6.37
CA ASP A 37 -2.40 -4.01 -7.54
C ASP A 37 -3.41 -4.31 -8.66
N ASP A 38 -3.90 -5.55 -8.75
CA ASP A 38 -4.89 -6.05 -9.68
C ASP A 38 -6.33 -5.60 -9.39
N GLU A 39 -6.63 -5.21 -8.15
CA GLU A 39 -7.92 -4.60 -7.78
C GLU A 39 -7.88 -3.07 -7.87
N MET A 40 -6.69 -2.47 -7.89
CA MET A 40 -6.51 -1.03 -7.97
C MET A 40 -6.74 -0.52 -9.40
N VAL A 41 -7.77 0.31 -9.57
CA VAL A 41 -8.06 1.00 -10.82
C VAL A 41 -7.62 2.46 -10.71
N PHE A 42 -6.63 2.83 -11.52
CA PHE A 42 -6.17 4.22 -11.64
C PHE A 42 -7.07 4.98 -12.61
N GLY A 43 -8.19 5.48 -12.10
CA GLY A 43 -9.12 6.32 -12.86
C GLY A 43 -8.58 7.74 -13.11
N SER A 44 -9.28 8.51 -13.94
CA SER A 44 -8.95 9.93 -14.15
C SER A 44 -9.22 10.80 -12.92
N GLU A 45 -10.13 10.36 -12.05
CA GLU A 45 -10.34 10.97 -10.74
C GLU A 45 -9.43 10.30 -9.71
N ARG A 46 -8.66 11.10 -8.97
CA ARG A 46 -7.94 10.60 -7.79
C ARG A 46 -8.98 10.19 -6.75
N GLY A 47 -9.30 8.90 -6.71
CA GLY A 47 -10.11 8.33 -5.64
C GLY A 47 -9.49 8.63 -4.28
N ILE A 48 -10.32 8.92 -3.27
CA ILE A 48 -9.85 9.15 -1.90
C ILE A 48 -9.41 7.80 -1.35
N LEU A 49 -8.09 7.59 -1.27
CA LEU A 49 -7.54 6.53 -0.44
C LEU A 49 -7.54 7.03 1.00
N GLU A 50 -8.16 6.26 1.89
CA GLU A 50 -8.16 6.56 3.31
C GLU A 50 -6.84 6.14 3.98
N VAL A 51 -5.69 6.49 3.40
CA VAL A 51 -4.37 6.19 3.96
C VAL A 51 -3.50 7.45 3.92
N ASP A 52 -2.61 7.58 4.89
CA ASP A 52 -1.71 8.73 5.02
C ASP A 52 -0.44 8.56 4.18
N GLY A 53 -0.14 7.33 3.75
CA GLY A 53 1.02 7.04 2.89
C GLY A 53 0.94 5.66 2.24
N ILE A 54 1.70 5.48 1.17
CA ILE A 54 1.74 4.24 0.40
C ILE A 54 3.13 3.60 0.52
N LEU A 55 3.16 2.31 0.83
CA LEU A 55 4.32 1.45 0.70
C LEU A 55 4.20 0.62 -0.57
N ASN A 56 4.92 1.03 -1.62
CA ASN A 56 4.92 0.37 -2.92
C ASN A 56 5.83 -0.88 -2.91
N ARG A 57 5.22 -2.06 -3.07
CA ARG A 57 5.84 -3.39 -3.05
C ARG A 57 5.45 -4.23 -4.28
N SER A 58 4.92 -3.61 -5.33
CA SER A 58 4.64 -4.30 -6.59
C SER A 58 5.92 -4.93 -7.14
N VAL A 59 5.81 -6.17 -7.65
CA VAL A 59 6.93 -6.82 -8.36
C VAL A 59 6.94 -6.47 -9.85
N SER A 60 5.82 -5.93 -10.35
CA SER A 60 5.77 -5.35 -11.70
C SER A 60 6.38 -3.95 -11.68
N HIS A 61 7.42 -3.76 -12.49
CA HIS A 61 8.08 -2.46 -12.67
C HIS A 61 7.10 -1.40 -13.18
N SER A 62 6.30 -1.73 -14.21
CA SER A 62 5.35 -0.79 -14.79
C SER A 62 4.26 -0.39 -13.80
N ARG A 63 3.67 -1.35 -13.08
CA ARG A 63 2.66 -1.05 -12.06
C ARG A 63 3.23 -0.24 -10.90
N ALA A 64 4.44 -0.55 -10.46
CA ALA A 64 5.12 0.21 -9.42
C ALA A 64 5.36 1.67 -9.86
N LEU A 65 5.84 1.87 -11.09
CA LEU A 65 6.07 3.20 -11.65
C LEU A 65 4.77 4.01 -11.77
N TYR A 66 3.71 3.43 -12.33
CA TYR A 66 2.43 4.13 -12.47
C TYR A 66 1.79 4.45 -11.11
N ALA A 67 1.87 3.54 -10.14
CA ALA A 67 1.44 3.80 -8.78
C ALA A 67 2.19 4.99 -8.15
N ALA A 68 3.50 5.11 -8.37
CA ALA A 68 4.30 6.23 -7.86
C ALA A 68 3.96 7.58 -8.50
N HIS A 69 3.42 7.58 -9.73
CA HIS A 69 2.92 8.81 -10.37
C HIS A 69 1.48 9.13 -9.97
N TYR A 70 0.69 8.12 -9.65
CA TYR A 70 -0.73 8.29 -9.33
C TYR A 70 -0.96 8.79 -7.90
N PHE A 71 -0.29 8.20 -6.91
CA PHE A 71 -0.35 8.63 -5.51
C PHE A 71 0.40 9.96 -5.34
#